data_AF-A0A351SRA1-F1
#
_entry.id   AF-A0A351SRA1-F1
#
_cell.length_a   1.000
_cell.length_b   1.000
_cell.length_c   1.000
_cell.angle_alpha   90.00
_cell.angle_beta   90.00
_cell.angle_gamma   90.00
#
_symmetry.space_group_name_H-M   'P 1'
#
loop_
_entity.id
_entity.type
_entity.pdbx_description
1 polymer ?
#
loop_
_entity_poly.entity_id
_entity_poly.type
_entity_poly.pdbx_seq_one_letter_code
_entity_poly.pdbx_strand_id
1 'polypeptide(L)'
;MPNLIEIFSPFASGFVIAPVALVISHILVGKAANYSLEKEDNATYRIDRLPASVLTTSSPNFEGIKEEVRTTIEEFLNVMENIPHFKIDTFVHNFNETTIIEKKRTFAEHRLHTKKIIINQNVDVRSQLLPLLFDLSSTYETPKILAKGFLRAFASSTPSIGKFLDQAYTAVLCKRYFDLELLFDDEMRIILALFIEKIVGREKMESAFFRGALDEVIASLSKYAPREKAIKTVKQLDHISIAMSSPAVSVRHKSNEVYREIVFSLCKMMITKINEDRLSHEENIANIELINDLLQSEFKAGVINYRTTDDMIEELRLTLRGKPDNASSRWSIR
;
A
#
# COMPACT_ATOMS: atom_id res chain seq x y z
N MET A 1 -62.53 17.71 -29.67
CA MET A 1 -61.06 17.86 -29.55
C MET A 1 -60.46 16.47 -29.43
N PRO A 2 -59.94 15.88 -30.53
CA PRO A 2 -59.46 14.50 -30.49
C PRO A 2 -57.92 14.39 -30.48
N ASN A 3 -57.46 13.45 -29.66
CA ASN A 3 -56.24 12.62 -29.71
C ASN A 3 -55.11 13.01 -30.69
N LEU A 4 -53.93 13.27 -30.11
CA LEU A 4 -52.63 13.10 -30.77
C LEU A 4 -51.94 11.87 -30.17
N ILE A 5 -52.39 10.70 -30.64
CA ILE A 5 -51.61 9.46 -30.69
C ILE A 5 -51.24 9.29 -32.17
N GLU A 6 -50.00 8.84 -32.40
CA GLU A 6 -49.48 8.32 -33.67
C GLU A 6 -49.31 9.30 -34.83
N ILE A 7 -48.09 9.82 -34.99
CA ILE A 7 -47.23 9.43 -36.13
C ILE A 7 -45.80 9.42 -35.59
N PHE A 8 -45.18 8.25 -35.52
CA PHE A 8 -43.76 7.96 -35.83
C PHE A 8 -43.30 6.69 -35.10
N SER A 9 -43.32 5.60 -35.86
CA SER A 9 -42.56 4.37 -35.67
C SER A 9 -42.49 3.70 -37.05
N PRO A 10 -41.46 2.90 -37.41
CA PRO A 10 -40.08 2.84 -36.92
C PRO A 10 -39.07 2.83 -38.10
N PHE A 11 -37.92 3.49 -37.97
CA PHE A 11 -36.72 3.07 -38.72
C PHE A 11 -35.50 3.12 -37.82
N ALA A 12 -34.75 2.02 -37.88
CA ALA A 12 -33.61 1.70 -37.05
C ALA A 12 -32.51 2.76 -37.08
N SER A 13 -32.07 3.19 -35.89
CA SER A 13 -30.71 3.68 -35.66
C SER A 13 -30.30 3.37 -34.21
N GLY A 14 -30.32 2.09 -33.88
CA GLY A 14 -29.39 1.58 -32.88
C GLY A 14 -27.97 1.80 -33.41
N PHE A 15 -27.03 2.13 -32.51
CA PHE A 15 -25.60 2.41 -32.76
C PHE A 15 -25.15 3.87 -32.88
N VAL A 16 -25.44 4.76 -31.90
CA VAL A 16 -24.50 5.86 -31.52
C VAL A 16 -24.58 6.26 -30.03
N ILE A 17 -25.55 5.77 -29.25
CA ILE A 17 -25.76 6.25 -27.86
C ILE A 17 -24.76 5.61 -26.87
N ALA A 18 -24.31 4.38 -27.13
CA ALA A 18 -23.43 3.65 -26.20
C ALA A 18 -22.03 4.30 -26.02
N PRO A 19 -21.32 4.77 -27.06
CA PRO A 19 -20.01 5.42 -26.90
C PRO A 19 -20.08 6.71 -26.10
N VAL A 20 -21.09 7.55 -26.33
CA VAL A 20 -21.24 8.84 -25.65
C VAL A 20 -21.58 8.64 -24.17
N ALA A 21 -22.48 7.70 -23.85
CA ALA A 21 -22.78 7.33 -22.47
C ALA A 21 -21.55 6.76 -21.75
N LEU A 22 -20.73 5.96 -22.43
CA LEU A 22 -19.47 5.44 -21.88
C LEU A 22 -18.49 6.57 -21.58
N VAL A 23 -18.29 7.51 -22.50
CA VAL A 23 -17.39 8.66 -22.33
C VAL A 23 -17.86 9.56 -21.19
N ILE A 24 -19.16 9.87 -21.10
CA ILE A 24 -19.73 10.66 -20.01
C ILE A 24 -19.53 9.94 -18.67
N SER A 25 -19.76 8.63 -18.61
CA SER A 25 -19.50 7.83 -17.40
C SER A 25 -18.03 7.90 -16.97
N HIS A 26 -17.08 7.77 -17.89
CA HIS A 26 -15.65 7.89 -17.60
C HIS A 26 -15.27 9.28 -17.08
N ILE A 27 -15.84 10.35 -17.66
CA ILE A 27 -15.63 11.73 -17.22
C ILE A 27 -16.19 11.95 -15.81
N LEU A 28 -17.40 11.45 -15.53
CA LEU A 28 -18.04 11.58 -14.21
C LEU A 28 -17.28 10.79 -13.14
N VAL A 29 -16.85 9.56 -13.43
CA VAL A 29 -16.00 8.76 -12.54
C VAL A 29 -14.67 9.46 -12.29
N GLY A 30 -14.05 10.05 -13.32
CA GLY A 30 -12.80 10.81 -13.18
C GLY A 30 -12.94 12.08 -12.34
N LYS A 31 -14.04 12.82 -12.51
CA LYS A 31 -14.35 14.02 -11.69
C LYS A 31 -14.66 13.65 -10.25
N ALA A 32 -15.43 12.58 -10.02
CA ALA A 32 -15.75 12.10 -8.68
C ALA A 32 -14.49 11.60 -7.94
N ALA A 33 -13.60 10.88 -8.64
CA ALA A 33 -12.31 10.47 -8.10
C ALA A 33 -11.44 11.69 -7.77
N ASN A 34 -11.30 12.67 -8.68
CA ASN A 34 -10.52 13.88 -8.41
C ASN A 34 -11.07 14.69 -7.22
N TYR A 35 -12.39 14.86 -7.15
CA TYR A 35 -13.05 15.52 -6.02
C TYR A 35 -12.84 14.76 -4.70
N SER A 36 -12.89 13.42 -4.74
CA SER A 36 -12.60 12.59 -3.56
C SER A 36 -11.15 12.74 -3.11
N LEU A 37 -10.20 12.82 -4.05
CA LEU A 37 -8.78 13.05 -3.76
C LEU A 37 -8.56 14.41 -3.11
N GLU A 38 -9.11 15.48 -3.69
CA GLU A 38 -9.02 16.84 -3.15
C GLU A 38 -9.68 16.98 -1.77
N LYS A 39 -10.81 16.29 -1.54
CA LYS A 39 -11.47 16.27 -0.24
C LYS A 39 -10.66 15.50 0.80
N GLU A 40 -10.06 14.38 0.42
CA GLU A 40 -9.22 13.57 1.32
C GLU A 40 -7.88 14.23 1.65
N ASP A 41 -7.28 14.98 0.72
CA ASP A 41 -6.04 15.74 0.93
C ASP A 41 -6.21 16.81 2.03
N ASN A 42 -7.43 17.32 2.21
CA ASN A 42 -7.76 18.32 3.23
C ASN A 42 -8.23 17.70 4.56
N ALA A 43 -8.39 16.38 4.64
CA ALA A 43 -8.87 15.72 5.85
C ALA A 43 -7.74 15.58 6.88
N THR A 44 -7.99 15.97 8.13
CA THR A 44 -7.05 15.72 9.23
C THR A 44 -7.15 14.26 9.67
N TYR A 45 -6.07 13.50 9.54
CA TYR A 45 -6.01 12.11 10.00
C TYR A 45 -5.41 12.03 11.40
N ARG A 46 -6.11 11.34 12.29
CA ARG A 46 -5.55 10.84 13.53
C ARG A 46 -5.33 9.35 13.38
N ILE A 47 -4.10 8.90 13.61
CA ILE A 47 -3.76 7.48 13.63
C ILE A 47 -3.70 7.10 15.10
N ASP A 48 -4.74 6.38 15.52
CA ASP A 48 -4.85 5.91 16.89
C ASP A 48 -3.87 4.76 17.13
N ARG A 49 -3.31 4.74 18.34
CA ARG A 49 -2.52 3.62 18.83
C ARG A 49 -3.44 2.44 19.13
N LEU A 50 -3.06 1.27 18.65
CA LEU A 50 -3.72 0.05 19.06
C LEU A 50 -3.37 -0.26 20.52
N PRO A 51 -4.34 -0.75 21.32
CA PRO A 51 -4.02 -1.27 22.63
C PRO A 51 -3.11 -2.50 22.49
N ALA A 52 -2.20 -2.70 23.43
CA ALA A 52 -1.48 -3.96 23.53
C ALA A 52 -2.51 -5.07 23.76
N SER A 53 -2.71 -5.92 22.77
CA SER A 53 -3.65 -7.03 22.89
C SER A 53 -3.05 -8.11 23.79
N VAL A 54 -3.85 -8.56 24.76
CA VAL A 54 -3.59 -9.77 25.53
C VAL A 54 -4.33 -10.89 24.81
N LEU A 55 -3.63 -11.56 23.90
CA LEU A 55 -4.20 -12.67 23.15
C LEU A 55 -3.90 -13.97 23.90
N THR A 56 -4.88 -14.87 23.94
CA THR A 56 -4.74 -16.16 24.61
C THR A 56 -4.07 -17.16 23.70
N THR A 57 -3.15 -17.95 24.27
CA THR A 57 -2.42 -19.01 23.57
C THR A 57 -3.32 -20.23 23.38
N SER A 58 -3.66 -20.54 22.13
CA SER A 58 -4.15 -21.86 21.72
C SER A 58 -3.35 -22.34 20.51
N SER A 59 -3.21 -23.65 20.33
CA SER A 59 -2.65 -24.18 19.08
C SER A 59 -3.69 -24.05 17.96
N PRO A 60 -3.28 -23.74 16.73
CA PRO A 60 -4.21 -23.72 15.60
C PRO A 60 -4.75 -25.14 15.35
N ASN A 61 -6.06 -25.27 15.14
CA ASN A 61 -6.68 -26.54 14.74
C ASN A 61 -6.75 -26.62 13.20
N PHE A 62 -6.21 -27.69 12.63
CA PHE A 62 -6.20 -27.95 11.19
C PHE A 62 -7.14 -29.09 10.77
N GLU A 63 -7.98 -29.58 11.69
CA GLU A 63 -8.95 -30.62 11.37
C GLU A 63 -9.87 -30.20 10.22
N GLY A 64 -10.02 -31.09 9.22
CA GLY A 64 -10.85 -30.83 8.04
C GLY A 64 -10.24 -29.94 6.95
N ILE A 65 -9.02 -29.43 7.14
CA ILE A 65 -8.30 -28.66 6.12
C ILE A 65 -7.66 -29.61 5.10
N LYS A 66 -7.76 -29.28 3.81
CA LYS A 66 -7.11 -30.05 2.74
C LYS A 66 -5.59 -30.02 2.86
N GLU A 67 -4.95 -31.12 2.46
CA GLU A 67 -3.51 -31.31 2.62
C GLU A 67 -2.65 -30.21 1.99
N GLU A 68 -2.99 -29.73 0.79
CA GLU A 68 -2.26 -28.65 0.10
C GLU A 68 -2.33 -27.31 0.87
N VAL A 69 -3.51 -27.00 1.40
CA VAL A 69 -3.74 -25.80 2.23
C VAL A 69 -2.98 -25.93 3.55
N ARG A 70 -3.06 -27.11 4.18
CA ARG A 70 -2.35 -27.41 5.42
C ARG A 70 -0.84 -27.27 5.25
N THR A 71 -0.28 -27.86 4.21
CA THR A 71 1.15 -27.78 3.87
C THR A 71 1.61 -26.33 3.75
N THR A 72 0.82 -25.48 3.10
CA THR A 72 1.14 -24.04 2.96
C THR A 72 1.08 -23.30 4.30
N ILE A 73 0.12 -23.62 5.17
CA ILE A 73 0.04 -23.02 6.52
C ILE A 73 1.24 -23.47 7.38
N GLU A 74 1.60 -24.75 7.32
CA GLU A 74 2.75 -25.29 8.05
C GLU A 74 4.06 -24.69 7.54
N GLU A 75 4.23 -24.53 6.23
CA GLU A 75 5.33 -23.76 5.63
C GLU A 75 5.40 -22.35 6.21
N PHE A 76 4.28 -21.63 6.23
CA PHE A 76 4.20 -20.29 6.78
C PHE A 76 4.64 -20.26 8.25
N LEU A 77 4.03 -21.09 9.11
CA LEU A 77 4.34 -21.09 10.54
C LEU A 77 5.80 -21.45 10.83
N ASN A 78 6.37 -22.42 10.11
CA ASN A 78 7.77 -22.82 10.28
C ASN A 78 8.75 -21.70 9.92
N VAL A 79 8.47 -20.94 8.85
CA VAL A 79 9.28 -19.77 8.48
C VAL A 79 9.11 -18.65 9.50
N MET A 80 7.86 -18.36 9.89
CA MET A 80 7.51 -17.24 10.76
C MET A 80 7.98 -17.41 12.21
N GLU A 81 8.10 -18.64 12.72
CA GLU A 81 8.59 -18.92 14.08
C GLU A 81 10.02 -18.37 14.32
N ASN A 82 10.81 -18.25 13.26
CA ASN A 82 12.18 -17.74 13.32
C ASN A 82 12.27 -16.20 13.25
N ILE A 83 11.14 -15.50 13.11
CA ILE A 83 11.11 -14.03 12.96
C ILE A 83 10.84 -13.38 14.32
N PRO A 84 11.78 -12.57 14.87
CA PRO A 84 11.69 -12.06 16.25
C PRO A 84 10.45 -11.21 16.57
N HIS A 85 9.85 -10.62 15.53
CA HIS A 85 8.72 -9.71 15.69
C HIS A 85 7.36 -10.36 15.42
N PHE A 86 7.36 -11.61 14.94
CA PHE A 86 6.15 -12.37 14.72
C PHE A 86 5.61 -12.90 16.06
N LYS A 87 4.31 -12.72 16.29
CA LYS A 87 3.62 -13.26 17.47
C LYS A 87 2.50 -14.19 17.01
N ILE A 88 2.69 -15.48 17.21
CA ILE A 88 1.74 -16.52 16.81
C ILE A 88 0.34 -16.29 17.40
N ASP A 89 0.22 -15.66 18.56
CA ASP A 89 -1.07 -15.38 19.21
C ASP A 89 -2.02 -14.58 18.32
N THR A 90 -1.49 -13.65 17.50
CA THR A 90 -2.31 -12.84 16.57
C THR A 90 -2.86 -13.71 15.45
N PHE A 91 -2.02 -14.58 14.90
CA PHE A 91 -2.43 -15.55 13.90
C PHE A 91 -3.52 -16.48 14.44
N VAL A 92 -3.28 -17.11 15.60
CA VAL A 92 -4.21 -18.05 16.23
C VAL A 92 -5.55 -17.39 16.57
N HIS A 93 -5.54 -16.16 17.08
CA HIS A 93 -6.77 -15.45 17.40
C HIS A 93 -7.67 -15.21 16.18
N ASN A 94 -7.05 -15.07 15.00
CA ASN A 94 -7.74 -14.78 13.75
C ASN A 94 -8.01 -16.05 12.92
N PHE A 95 -7.32 -17.16 13.21
CA PHE A 95 -7.44 -18.42 12.50
C PHE A 95 -8.40 -19.40 13.20
N ASN A 96 -9.30 -20.02 12.45
CA ASN A 96 -10.09 -21.17 12.90
C ASN A 96 -10.22 -22.21 11.77
N GLU A 97 -10.63 -23.43 12.11
CA GLU A 97 -10.80 -24.54 11.17
C GLU A 97 -11.77 -24.24 10.01
N THR A 98 -12.71 -23.32 10.20
CA THR A 98 -13.66 -22.88 9.16
C THR A 98 -13.22 -21.63 8.40
N THR A 99 -12.02 -21.13 8.68
CA THR A 99 -11.49 -19.91 8.06
C THR A 99 -11.35 -20.10 6.56
N ILE A 100 -10.88 -21.25 6.08
CA ILE A 100 -10.55 -21.41 4.66
C ILE A 100 -11.73 -22.00 3.88
N ILE A 101 -12.21 -21.22 2.91
CA ILE A 101 -13.29 -21.60 2.01
C ILE A 101 -12.79 -21.56 0.58
N GLU A 102 -12.92 -22.67 -0.11
CA GLU A 102 -12.47 -22.79 -1.48
C GLU A 102 -13.63 -22.61 -2.47
N LYS A 103 -13.42 -21.82 -3.53
CA LYS A 103 -14.44 -21.54 -4.55
C LYS A 103 -13.82 -21.49 -5.96
N LYS A 104 -14.53 -21.99 -6.97
CA LYS A 104 -13.99 -22.15 -8.35
C LYS A 104 -13.87 -20.87 -9.19
N ARG A 105 -14.48 -19.75 -8.77
CA ARG A 105 -14.59 -18.53 -9.61
C ARG A 105 -14.56 -17.23 -8.80
N THR A 106 -13.82 -17.20 -7.70
CA THR A 106 -13.69 -16.01 -6.85
C THR A 106 -12.23 -15.59 -6.77
N PHE A 107 -11.99 -14.29 -6.65
CA PHE A 107 -10.68 -13.80 -6.24
C PHE A 107 -10.37 -14.23 -4.81
N ALA A 108 -9.10 -14.45 -4.53
CA ALA A 108 -8.67 -14.74 -3.18
C ALA A 108 -8.90 -13.50 -2.29
N GLU A 109 -9.54 -13.67 -1.15
CA GLU A 109 -9.84 -12.56 -0.24
C GLU A 109 -9.91 -13.00 1.21
N HIS A 110 -9.43 -12.14 2.11
CA HIS A 110 -9.65 -12.27 3.54
C HIS A 110 -10.85 -11.39 3.96
N ARG A 111 -11.94 -12.04 4.34
CA ARG A 111 -13.14 -11.41 4.90
C ARG A 111 -13.01 -11.26 6.41
N LEU A 112 -12.54 -10.09 6.82
CA LEU A 112 -12.21 -9.74 8.19
C LEU A 112 -13.37 -10.02 9.17
N HIS A 113 -14.58 -9.50 8.90
CA HIS A 113 -15.72 -9.67 9.82
C HIS A 113 -16.18 -11.12 10.01
N THR A 114 -15.98 -11.96 8.99
CA THR A 114 -16.35 -13.37 9.08
C THR A 114 -15.16 -14.27 9.42
N LYS A 115 -13.96 -13.70 9.58
CA LYS A 115 -12.69 -14.42 9.74
C LYS A 115 -12.51 -15.55 8.70
N LYS A 116 -12.89 -15.26 7.45
CA LYS A 116 -12.88 -16.22 6.34
C LYS A 116 -11.86 -15.84 5.30
N ILE A 117 -10.97 -16.74 4.96
CA ILE A 117 -10.13 -16.71 3.77
C ILE A 117 -10.87 -17.45 2.66
N ILE A 118 -11.09 -16.78 1.54
CA ILE A 118 -11.60 -17.42 0.33
C ILE A 118 -10.42 -17.58 -0.62
N ILE A 119 -10.20 -18.78 -1.14
CA ILE A 119 -9.18 -19.05 -2.17
C ILE A 119 -9.81 -19.63 -3.43
N ASN A 120 -9.19 -19.34 -4.58
CA ASN A 120 -9.61 -19.89 -5.86
C ASN A 120 -9.01 -21.29 -6.06
N GLN A 121 -9.86 -22.29 -6.23
CA GLN A 121 -9.45 -23.69 -6.48
C GLN A 121 -8.68 -23.88 -7.79
N ASN A 122 -8.80 -22.96 -8.74
CA ASN A 122 -8.21 -23.08 -10.07
C ASN A 122 -6.89 -22.29 -10.20
N VAL A 123 -6.38 -21.75 -9.10
CA VAL A 123 -5.13 -21.01 -9.04
C VAL A 123 -4.26 -21.65 -7.97
N ASP A 124 -2.95 -21.54 -8.11
CA ASP A 124 -1.98 -22.05 -7.14
C ASP A 124 -2.32 -21.60 -5.71
N VAL A 125 -2.46 -22.57 -4.79
CA VAL A 125 -2.90 -22.31 -3.41
C VAL A 125 -1.85 -21.49 -2.66
N ARG A 126 -0.58 -21.84 -2.83
CA ARG A 126 0.55 -21.22 -2.12
C ARG A 126 0.61 -19.72 -2.35
N SER A 127 0.58 -19.29 -3.62
CA SER A 127 0.63 -17.87 -4.03
C SER A 127 -0.56 -17.04 -3.56
N GLN A 128 -1.74 -17.66 -3.43
CA GLN A 128 -2.94 -16.98 -2.92
C GLN A 128 -2.97 -16.92 -1.40
N LEU A 129 -2.56 -18.00 -0.73
CA LEU A 129 -2.75 -18.17 0.69
C LEU A 129 -1.68 -17.43 1.50
N LEU A 130 -0.40 -17.47 1.10
CA LEU A 130 0.69 -16.85 1.85
C LEU A 130 0.45 -15.34 2.16
N PRO A 131 0.04 -14.49 1.20
CA PRO A 131 -0.32 -13.10 1.50
C PRO A 131 -1.46 -12.98 2.52
N LEU A 132 -2.46 -13.86 2.45
CA LEU A 132 -3.62 -13.83 3.36
C LEU A 132 -3.26 -14.34 4.77
N LEU A 133 -2.24 -15.18 4.92
CA LEU A 133 -1.72 -15.58 6.23
C LEU A 133 -0.97 -14.43 6.92
N PHE A 134 -0.31 -13.55 6.16
CA PHE A 134 0.20 -12.28 6.70
C PHE A 134 -0.93 -11.38 7.21
N ASP A 135 -2.06 -11.31 6.50
CA ASP A 135 -3.23 -10.56 6.96
C ASP A 135 -3.70 -11.06 8.34
N LEU A 136 -3.87 -12.37 8.49
CA LEU A 136 -4.28 -12.96 9.78
C LEU A 136 -3.28 -12.64 10.90
N SER A 137 -2.00 -12.65 10.57
CA SER A 137 -0.90 -12.42 11.51
C SER A 137 -0.74 -10.97 11.93
N SER A 138 -1.39 -10.04 11.23
CA SER A 138 -1.24 -8.59 11.41
C SER A 138 -2.57 -7.86 11.61
N THR A 139 -3.68 -8.60 11.79
CA THR A 139 -5.02 -8.03 11.96
C THR A 139 -5.39 -7.87 13.43
N TYR A 140 -5.81 -6.66 13.79
CA TYR A 140 -6.40 -6.30 15.08
C TYR A 140 -7.71 -5.58 14.85
N GLU A 141 -8.80 -6.10 15.41
CA GLU A 141 -10.13 -5.51 15.32
C GLU A 141 -10.60 -5.05 16.70
N THR A 142 -11.00 -3.80 16.78
CA THR A 142 -11.68 -3.20 17.93
C THR A 142 -13.02 -2.64 17.46
N PRO A 143 -13.97 -2.33 18.36
CA PRO A 143 -15.25 -1.73 17.95
C PRO A 143 -15.14 -0.43 17.14
N LYS A 144 -14.00 0.26 17.19
CA LYS A 144 -13.79 1.56 16.54
C LYS A 144 -12.85 1.49 15.33
N ILE A 145 -11.84 0.62 15.41
CA ILE A 145 -10.71 0.60 14.49
C ILE A 145 -10.46 -0.84 14.07
N LEU A 146 -10.33 -1.00 12.76
CA LEU A 146 -9.75 -2.15 12.11
C LEU A 146 -8.33 -1.78 11.68
N ALA A 147 -7.35 -2.53 12.18
CA ALA A 147 -5.99 -2.49 11.71
C ALA A 147 -5.63 -3.82 11.07
N LYS A 148 -4.98 -3.76 9.91
CA LYS A 148 -4.45 -4.92 9.19
C LYS A 148 -3.11 -4.49 8.63
N GLY A 149 -2.01 -5.01 9.15
CA GLY A 149 -0.68 -4.53 8.81
C GLY A 149 -0.60 -3.00 8.91
N PHE A 150 -0.38 -2.34 7.78
CA PHE A 150 -0.34 -0.88 7.72
C PHE A 150 -1.69 -0.21 7.41
N LEU A 151 -2.72 -0.97 7.06
CA LEU A 151 -4.06 -0.45 6.87
C LEU A 151 -4.66 0.02 8.21
N ARG A 152 -5.33 1.16 8.16
CA ARG A 152 -6.27 1.64 9.18
C ARG A 152 -7.61 1.96 8.55
N ALA A 153 -8.65 1.32 9.07
CA ALA A 153 -10.03 1.62 8.72
C ALA A 153 -10.84 1.90 9.99
N PHE A 154 -11.73 2.90 9.92
CA PHE A 154 -12.62 3.25 11.02
C PHE A 154 -14.01 2.66 10.78
N ALA A 155 -14.67 2.17 11.84
CA ALA A 155 -15.93 1.43 11.76
C ALA A 155 -17.09 2.20 11.09
N SER A 156 -17.04 3.54 11.04
CA SER A 156 -18.16 4.39 10.63
C SER A 156 -17.89 5.33 9.44
N SER A 157 -16.70 5.33 8.81
CA SER A 157 -16.46 6.22 7.65
C SER A 157 -15.25 5.85 6.78
N THR A 158 -15.32 6.23 5.51
CA THR A 158 -14.16 6.69 4.76
C THR A 158 -13.69 8.01 5.40
N PRO A 159 -12.42 8.07 5.82
CA PRO A 159 -11.32 7.50 5.05
C PRO A 159 -10.46 6.45 5.78
N SER A 160 -9.94 5.50 5.01
CA SER A 160 -8.85 4.60 5.44
C SER A 160 -7.48 5.17 5.04
N ILE A 161 -6.42 4.72 5.69
CA ILE A 161 -5.03 5.09 5.37
C ILE A 161 -4.12 3.86 5.41
N GLY A 162 -3.09 3.83 4.57
CA GLY A 162 -2.02 2.84 4.59
C GLY A 162 -2.32 1.57 3.82
N LYS A 163 -3.35 1.55 2.97
CA LYS A 163 -3.69 0.41 2.12
C LYS A 163 -2.59 0.10 1.11
N PHE A 164 -2.04 1.11 0.46
CA PHE A 164 -0.94 0.95 -0.48
C PHE A 164 0.26 0.31 0.22
N LEU A 165 0.65 0.87 1.36
CA LEU A 165 1.83 0.44 2.10
C LEU A 165 1.64 -0.98 2.64
N ASP A 166 0.44 -1.32 3.11
CA ASP A 166 0.08 -2.67 3.55
C ASP A 166 0.27 -3.71 2.43
N GLN A 167 -0.30 -3.46 1.25
CA GLN A 167 -0.18 -4.35 0.10
C GLN A 167 1.27 -4.49 -0.36
N ALA A 168 1.93 -3.35 -0.58
CA ALA A 168 3.30 -3.31 -1.06
C ALA A 168 4.28 -4.00 -0.10
N TYR A 169 4.09 -3.79 1.22
CA TYR A 169 4.93 -4.43 2.21
C TYR A 169 4.63 -5.92 2.38
N THR A 170 3.37 -6.34 2.22
CA THR A 170 3.03 -7.77 2.15
C THR A 170 3.76 -8.45 0.99
N ALA A 171 3.85 -7.79 -0.17
CA ALA A 171 4.63 -8.28 -1.32
C ALA A 171 6.12 -8.42 -0.98
N VAL A 172 6.70 -7.41 -0.31
CA VAL A 172 8.08 -7.45 0.19
C VAL A 172 8.29 -8.65 1.11
N LEU A 173 7.40 -8.90 2.06
CA LEU A 173 7.49 -10.04 2.99
C LEU A 173 7.34 -11.39 2.27
N CYS A 174 6.43 -11.50 1.29
CA CYS A 174 6.26 -12.69 0.47
C CYS A 174 7.54 -13.02 -0.31
N LYS A 175 8.13 -12.03 -0.98
CA LYS A 175 9.40 -12.22 -1.70
C LYS A 175 10.55 -12.56 -0.76
N ARG A 176 10.65 -11.86 0.37
CA ARG A 176 11.73 -12.00 1.35
C ARG A 176 11.75 -13.35 2.07
N TYR A 177 10.58 -13.86 2.44
CA TYR A 177 10.47 -15.04 3.30
C TYR A 177 10.08 -16.32 2.54
N PHE A 178 9.48 -16.20 1.36
CA PHE A 178 8.93 -17.34 0.61
C PHE A 178 9.38 -17.38 -0.85
N ASP A 179 10.26 -16.47 -1.27
CA ASP A 179 10.66 -16.23 -2.68
C ASP A 179 9.44 -16.18 -3.63
N LEU A 180 8.36 -15.57 -3.15
CA LEU A 180 7.10 -15.47 -3.86
C LEU A 180 6.93 -14.08 -4.48
N GLU A 181 6.92 -14.03 -5.81
CA GLU A 181 6.54 -12.85 -6.57
C GLU A 181 5.03 -12.82 -6.80
N LEU A 182 4.37 -11.77 -6.31
CA LEU A 182 2.93 -11.60 -6.47
C LEU A 182 2.65 -10.94 -7.83
N LEU A 183 1.86 -11.63 -8.66
CA LEU A 183 1.53 -11.20 -10.03
C LEU A 183 0.85 -9.83 -10.14
N PHE A 184 0.32 -9.30 -9.03
CA PHE A 184 -0.44 -8.05 -9.00
C PHE A 184 0.35 -6.87 -8.42
N ASP A 185 1.58 -7.09 -7.98
CA ASP A 185 2.40 -6.03 -7.40
C ASP A 185 3.31 -5.42 -8.46
N ASP A 186 3.03 -4.16 -8.75
CA ASP A 186 3.87 -3.30 -9.58
C ASP A 186 5.21 -3.06 -8.87
N GLU A 187 6.30 -3.23 -9.59
CA GLU A 187 7.68 -3.01 -9.14
C GLU A 187 7.82 -1.68 -8.39
N MET A 188 7.14 -0.64 -8.85
CA MET A 188 7.13 0.67 -8.19
C MET A 188 6.60 0.62 -6.75
N ARG A 189 5.58 -0.20 -6.47
CA ARG A 189 5.03 -0.35 -5.11
C ARG A 189 6.07 -0.93 -4.17
N ILE A 190 6.74 -1.98 -4.62
CA ILE A 190 7.80 -2.66 -3.87
C ILE A 190 8.95 -1.69 -3.60
N ILE A 191 9.39 -0.92 -4.61
CA ILE A 191 10.44 0.09 -4.47
C ILE A 191 10.08 1.13 -3.41
N LEU A 192 8.85 1.70 -3.45
CA LEU A 192 8.43 2.69 -2.47
C LEU A 192 8.34 2.11 -1.05
N ALA A 193 7.87 0.88 -0.89
CA ALA A 193 7.82 0.21 0.41
C ALA A 193 9.23 -0.05 0.98
N LEU A 194 10.17 -0.52 0.15
CA LEU A 194 11.57 -0.71 0.53
C LEU A 194 12.26 0.61 0.87
N PHE A 195 11.94 1.70 0.15
CA PHE A 195 12.49 3.02 0.47
C PHE A 195 12.01 3.52 1.83
N ILE A 196 10.73 3.35 2.15
CA ILE A 196 10.17 3.66 3.47
C ILE A 196 10.82 2.77 4.54
N GLU A 197 10.96 1.46 4.27
CA GLU A 197 11.67 0.53 5.16
C GLU A 197 13.10 1.01 5.44
N LYS A 198 13.82 1.54 4.45
CA LYS A 198 15.19 2.05 4.65
C LYS A 198 15.22 3.28 5.57
N ILE A 199 14.23 4.17 5.49
CA ILE A 199 14.12 5.33 6.39
C ILE A 199 13.80 4.87 7.82
N VAL A 200 12.82 3.97 7.96
CA VAL A 200 12.28 3.49 9.25
C VAL A 200 13.24 2.51 9.95
N GLY A 201 13.92 1.68 9.16
CA GLY A 201 14.68 0.50 9.58
C GLY A 201 13.84 -0.77 9.45
N ARG A 202 14.43 -1.83 8.86
CA ARG A 202 13.75 -3.11 8.58
C ARG A 202 13.08 -3.73 9.81
N GLU A 203 13.81 -3.92 10.90
CA GLU A 203 13.26 -4.53 12.12
C GLU A 203 12.04 -3.75 12.65
N LYS A 204 12.13 -2.41 12.65
CA LYS A 204 11.03 -1.54 13.09
C LYS A 204 9.84 -1.62 12.15
N MET A 205 10.08 -1.66 10.85
CA MET A 205 9.05 -1.76 9.83
C MET A 205 8.32 -3.10 9.91
N GLU A 206 9.04 -4.22 10.02
CA GLU A 206 8.45 -5.56 10.21
C GLU A 206 7.69 -5.66 11.54
N SER A 207 8.28 -5.17 12.64
CA SER A 207 7.62 -5.14 13.94
C SER A 207 6.34 -4.31 13.93
N ALA A 208 6.38 -3.15 13.27
CA ALA A 208 5.20 -2.32 13.10
C ALA A 208 4.16 -3.01 12.22
N PHE A 209 4.56 -3.72 11.16
CA PHE A 209 3.64 -4.46 10.32
C PHE A 209 2.89 -5.54 11.11
N PHE A 210 3.59 -6.43 11.83
CA PHE A 210 2.93 -7.51 12.58
C PHE A 210 2.07 -7.03 13.75
N ARG A 211 2.46 -5.92 14.40
CA ARG A 211 1.63 -5.29 15.44
C ARG A 211 0.53 -4.41 14.87
N GLY A 212 0.43 -4.37 13.55
CA GLY A 212 -0.42 -3.48 12.79
C GLY A 212 -0.31 -2.06 13.31
N ALA A 213 0.88 -1.48 13.46
CA ALA A 213 1.21 -0.22 14.14
C ALA A 213 1.69 0.87 13.16
N LEU A 214 0.81 1.31 12.25
CA LEU A 214 1.11 2.39 11.29
C LEU A 214 1.58 3.68 11.97
N ASP A 215 1.09 3.99 13.17
CA ASP A 215 1.48 5.19 13.90
C ASP A 215 2.98 5.22 14.25
N GLU A 216 3.61 4.05 14.43
CA GLU A 216 5.03 3.92 14.70
C GLU A 216 5.89 4.12 13.45
N VAL A 217 5.39 3.69 12.28
CA VAL A 217 5.98 4.02 10.98
C VAL A 217 5.95 5.53 10.79
N ILE A 218 4.78 6.15 11.01
CA ILE A 218 4.65 7.61 10.91
C ILE A 218 5.55 8.31 11.92
N ALA A 219 5.66 7.83 13.17
CA ALA A 219 6.55 8.41 14.17
C ALA A 219 8.03 8.32 13.74
N SER A 220 8.42 7.24 13.08
CA SER A 220 9.78 7.06 12.55
C SER A 220 10.06 8.02 11.39
N LEU A 221 9.13 8.16 10.44
CA LEU A 221 9.22 9.16 9.36
C LEU A 221 9.20 10.59 9.90
N SER A 222 8.44 10.85 10.97
CA SER A 222 8.29 12.17 11.60
C SER A 222 9.56 12.66 12.30
N LYS A 223 10.60 11.83 12.41
CA LYS A 223 11.93 12.28 12.84
C LYS A 223 12.58 13.19 11.80
N TYR A 224 12.27 12.98 10.52
CA TYR A 224 12.95 13.60 9.39
C TYR A 224 12.08 14.58 8.61
N ALA A 225 10.82 14.72 9.01
CA ALA A 225 9.84 15.66 8.45
C ALA A 225 8.75 15.97 9.48
N PRO A 226 8.02 17.09 9.35
CA PRO A 226 6.83 17.35 10.17
C PRO A 226 5.84 16.18 10.10
N ARG A 227 5.20 15.85 11.22
CA ARG A 227 4.30 14.69 11.32
C ARG A 227 3.18 14.74 10.30
N GLU A 228 2.61 15.92 10.07
CA GLU A 228 1.56 16.15 9.08
C GLU A 228 2.05 15.81 7.67
N LYS A 229 3.31 16.12 7.35
CA LYS A 229 3.92 15.79 6.05
C LYS A 229 4.14 14.28 5.92
N ALA A 230 4.58 13.60 6.97
CA ALA A 230 4.72 12.14 6.97
C ALA A 230 3.37 11.43 6.76
N ILE A 231 2.32 11.87 7.45
CA ILE A 231 0.95 11.36 7.28
C ILE A 231 0.47 11.63 5.84
N LYS A 232 0.65 12.85 5.33
CA LYS A 232 0.29 13.21 3.96
C LYS A 232 0.98 12.30 2.94
N THR A 233 2.28 12.05 3.08
CA THR A 233 3.02 11.15 2.19
C THR A 233 2.45 9.74 2.18
N VAL A 234 2.16 9.15 3.36
CA VAL A 234 1.54 7.81 3.40
C VAL A 234 0.14 7.81 2.81
N LYS A 235 -0.65 8.86 3.03
CA LYS A 235 -1.99 8.97 2.45
C LYS A 235 -1.96 9.11 0.92
N GLN A 236 -1.00 9.88 0.40
CA GLN A 236 -0.78 10.05 -1.03
C GLN A 236 -0.42 8.72 -1.72
N LEU A 237 0.24 7.77 -1.02
CA LEU A 237 0.45 6.42 -1.57
C LEU A 237 -0.89 5.74 -1.89
N ASP A 238 -1.89 5.86 -1.00
CA ASP A 238 -3.22 5.28 -1.25
C ASP A 238 -3.91 5.90 -2.48
N HIS A 239 -3.62 7.17 -2.78
CA HIS A 239 -4.12 7.85 -3.98
C HIS A 239 -3.53 7.25 -5.26
N ILE A 240 -2.26 6.83 -5.24
CA ILE A 240 -1.66 6.11 -6.37
C ILE A 240 -2.43 4.82 -6.65
N SER A 241 -2.77 4.03 -5.61
CA SER A 241 -3.55 2.79 -5.81
C SER A 241 -4.88 3.05 -6.50
N ILE A 242 -5.62 4.09 -6.09
CA ILE A 242 -6.92 4.46 -6.69
C ILE A 242 -6.74 4.79 -8.17
N ALA A 243 -5.66 5.49 -8.51
CA ALA A 243 -5.42 5.93 -9.86
C ALA A 243 -4.95 4.86 -10.83
N MET A 244 -4.12 3.91 -10.35
CA MET A 244 -3.74 2.74 -11.13
C MET A 244 -4.97 1.93 -11.57
N SER A 245 -6.02 1.90 -10.74
CA SER A 245 -7.27 1.21 -11.03
C SER A 245 -8.28 2.07 -11.82
N SER A 246 -8.01 3.36 -12.04
CA SER A 246 -8.95 4.27 -12.71
C SER A 246 -8.71 4.37 -14.22
N PRO A 247 -9.73 4.18 -15.06
CA PRO A 247 -9.60 4.38 -16.50
C PRO A 247 -9.58 5.88 -16.89
N ALA A 248 -9.88 6.79 -15.96
CA ALA A 248 -10.00 8.23 -16.25
C ALA A 248 -8.63 8.93 -16.39
N VAL A 249 -8.42 9.62 -17.52
CA VAL A 249 -7.17 10.34 -17.85
C VAL A 249 -6.84 11.43 -16.82
N SER A 250 -7.83 12.18 -16.34
CA SER A 250 -7.64 13.24 -15.34
C SER A 250 -7.07 12.70 -14.02
N VAL A 251 -7.51 11.50 -13.61
CA VAL A 251 -7.01 10.82 -12.41
C VAL A 251 -5.55 10.45 -12.62
N ARG A 252 -5.19 9.90 -13.80
CA ARG A 252 -3.80 9.53 -14.12
C ARG A 252 -2.83 10.71 -14.08
N HIS A 253 -3.23 11.88 -14.60
CA HIS A 253 -2.38 13.08 -14.55
C HIS A 253 -2.16 13.55 -13.11
N LYS A 254 -3.22 13.60 -12.29
CA LYS A 254 -3.09 13.97 -10.87
C LYS A 254 -2.16 13.00 -10.13
N SER A 255 -2.18 11.72 -10.48
CA SER A 255 -1.33 10.71 -9.85
C SER A 255 0.14 10.84 -10.15
N ASN A 256 0.50 11.39 -11.31
CA ASN A 256 1.89 11.76 -11.57
C ASN A 256 2.37 12.86 -10.62
N GLU A 257 1.59 13.93 -10.47
CA GLU A 257 1.89 15.02 -9.54
C GLU A 257 2.05 14.47 -8.11
N VAL A 258 1.10 13.63 -7.68
CA VAL A 258 1.12 12.96 -6.37
C VAL A 258 2.35 12.05 -6.23
N TYR A 259 2.69 11.26 -7.25
CA TYR A 259 3.87 10.40 -7.24
C TYR A 259 5.17 11.20 -7.09
N ARG A 260 5.32 12.28 -7.85
CA ARG A 260 6.47 13.19 -7.73
C ARG A 260 6.57 13.78 -6.32
N GLU A 261 5.45 14.22 -5.75
CA GLU A 261 5.41 14.72 -4.37
C GLU A 261 5.84 13.66 -3.35
N ILE A 262 5.43 12.40 -3.53
CA ILE A 262 5.82 11.29 -2.67
C ILE A 262 7.32 11.05 -2.76
N VAL A 263 7.85 10.85 -3.98
CA VAL A 263 9.27 10.60 -4.22
C VAL A 263 10.11 11.71 -3.58
N PHE A 264 9.75 12.96 -3.85
CA PHE A 264 10.44 14.11 -3.28
C PHE A 264 10.41 14.15 -1.75
N SER A 265 9.24 13.89 -1.16
CA SER A 265 9.08 13.84 0.29
C SER A 265 9.95 12.76 0.93
N LEU A 266 9.96 11.55 0.34
CA LEU A 266 10.75 10.43 0.81
C LEU A 266 12.26 10.68 0.64
N CYS A 267 12.70 11.18 -0.51
CA CYS A 267 14.09 11.57 -0.74
C CYS A 267 14.54 12.62 0.28
N LYS A 268 13.72 13.64 0.54
CA LYS A 268 14.04 14.67 1.54
C LYS A 268 14.17 14.09 2.95
N MET A 269 13.26 13.19 3.36
CA MET A 269 13.38 12.48 4.63
C MET A 269 14.67 11.64 4.71
N MET A 270 15.06 10.96 3.62
CA MET A 270 16.29 10.19 3.57
C MET A 270 17.55 11.07 3.67
N ILE A 271 17.56 12.22 2.97
CA ILE A 271 18.67 13.18 3.06
C ILE A 271 18.80 13.72 4.48
N THR A 272 17.69 14.09 5.12
CA THR A 272 17.68 14.51 6.52
C THR A 272 18.23 13.40 7.43
N LYS A 273 17.81 12.15 7.22
CA LYS A 273 18.33 10.98 7.95
C LYS A 273 19.85 10.83 7.80
N ILE A 274 20.38 10.91 6.59
CA ILE A 274 21.83 10.85 6.32
C ILE A 274 22.58 11.91 7.15
N ASN A 275 22.04 13.13 7.17
CA ASN A 275 22.66 14.25 7.87
C ASN A 275 22.56 14.16 9.41
N GLU A 276 21.45 13.64 9.93
CA GLU A 276 21.16 13.62 11.37
C GLU A 276 21.67 12.36 12.08
N ASP A 277 21.54 11.18 11.46
CA ASP A 277 21.84 9.89 12.11
C ASP A 277 23.36 9.58 12.15
N ARG A 278 24.21 10.42 11.56
CA ARG A 278 25.69 10.25 11.49
C ARG A 278 26.08 8.84 11.02
N LEU A 279 25.47 8.39 9.94
CA LEU A 279 25.70 7.07 9.36
C LEU A 279 27.15 6.92 8.87
N SER A 280 27.60 5.67 8.72
CA SER A 280 28.90 5.39 8.12
C SER A 280 28.98 5.88 6.68
N HIS A 281 30.21 6.03 6.16
CA HIS A 281 30.43 6.46 4.78
C HIS A 281 29.79 5.50 3.77
N GLU A 282 29.90 4.19 4.00
CA GLU A 282 29.32 3.14 3.16
C GLU A 282 27.78 3.20 3.16
N GLU A 283 27.17 3.38 4.34
CA GLU A 283 25.72 3.54 4.44
C GLU A 283 25.22 4.81 3.72
N ASN A 284 25.99 5.91 3.79
CA ASN A 284 25.66 7.13 3.08
C ASN A 284 25.70 6.94 1.56
N ILE A 285 26.72 6.26 1.04
CA ILE A 285 26.80 5.92 -0.39
C ILE A 285 25.59 5.09 -0.81
N ALA A 286 25.30 4.00 -0.09
CA ALA A 286 24.17 3.13 -0.40
C ALA A 286 22.82 3.88 -0.36
N ASN A 287 22.64 4.81 0.58
CA ASN A 287 21.42 5.63 0.64
C ASN A 287 21.34 6.64 -0.50
N ILE A 288 22.47 7.21 -0.94
CA ILE A 288 22.50 8.12 -2.09
C ILE A 288 22.21 7.38 -3.40
N GLU A 289 22.74 6.16 -3.56
CA GLU A 289 22.42 5.29 -4.70
C GLU A 289 20.93 4.98 -4.74
N LEU A 290 20.33 4.61 -3.60
CA LEU A 290 18.90 4.37 -3.51
C LEU A 290 18.07 5.62 -3.85
N ILE A 291 18.51 6.82 -3.44
CA ILE A 291 17.88 8.09 -3.84
C ILE A 291 17.94 8.25 -5.36
N ASN A 292 19.08 7.99 -5.99
CA ASN A 292 19.23 8.10 -7.45
C ASN A 292 18.30 7.11 -8.16
N ASP A 293 18.24 5.86 -7.71
CA ASP A 293 17.37 4.83 -8.29
C ASP A 293 15.89 5.24 -8.20
N LEU A 294 15.47 5.77 -7.04
CA LEU A 294 14.09 6.26 -6.88
C LEU A 294 13.80 7.47 -7.78
N LEU A 295 14.73 8.41 -7.92
CA LEU A 295 14.56 9.59 -8.78
C LEU A 295 14.49 9.23 -10.27
N GLN A 296 15.22 8.18 -10.67
CA GLN A 296 15.23 7.65 -12.03
C GLN A 296 14.07 6.71 -12.34
N SER A 297 13.43 6.15 -11.29
CA SER A 297 12.30 5.25 -11.46
C SER A 297 11.13 5.92 -12.20
N GLU A 298 10.51 5.17 -13.09
CA GLU A 298 9.35 5.63 -13.86
C GLU A 298 8.07 5.08 -13.25
N PHE A 299 7.12 5.97 -12.97
CA PHE A 299 5.74 5.53 -12.74
C PHE A 299 5.00 5.46 -14.07
N LYS A 300 4.43 4.30 -14.40
CA LYS A 300 3.61 4.11 -15.61
C LYS A 300 2.14 4.11 -15.25
N ALA A 301 1.36 5.05 -15.78
CA ALA A 301 -0.11 5.00 -15.70
C ALA A 301 -0.72 4.96 -17.10
N GLY A 302 -1.02 3.76 -17.57
CA GLY A 302 -1.42 3.52 -18.97
C GLY A 302 -0.21 3.56 -19.91
N VAL A 303 -0.26 4.41 -20.94
CA VAL A 303 0.81 4.53 -21.96
C VAL A 303 1.83 5.63 -21.66
N ILE A 304 1.67 6.35 -20.55
CA ILE A 304 2.50 7.50 -20.20
C ILE A 304 3.46 7.11 -19.08
N ASN A 305 4.74 7.42 -19.27
CA ASN A 305 5.78 7.30 -18.26
C ASN A 305 5.96 8.63 -17.55
N TYR A 306 6.12 8.57 -16.24
CA TYR A 306 6.24 9.71 -15.37
C TYR A 306 7.53 9.64 -14.57
N ARG A 307 8.30 10.74 -14.53
CA ARG A 307 9.59 10.88 -13.85
C ARG A 307 9.65 12.16 -13.03
N THR A 308 10.57 12.22 -12.08
CA THR A 308 10.94 13.44 -11.34
C THR A 308 11.43 14.54 -12.28
N THR A 309 11.24 15.82 -11.94
CA THR A 309 11.71 16.96 -12.74
C THR A 309 13.12 17.38 -12.34
N ASP A 310 13.85 18.01 -13.26
CA ASP A 310 15.21 18.52 -13.02
C ASP A 310 15.25 19.53 -11.86
N ASP A 311 14.24 20.39 -11.74
CA ASP A 311 14.14 21.37 -10.64
C ASP A 311 14.08 20.69 -9.27
N MET A 312 13.34 19.59 -9.16
CA MET A 312 13.22 18.83 -7.91
C MET A 312 14.53 18.11 -7.57
N ILE A 313 15.22 17.59 -8.59
CA ILE A 313 16.55 16.98 -8.44
C ILE A 313 17.55 18.04 -7.93
N GLU A 314 17.52 19.25 -8.48
CA GLU A 314 18.42 20.31 -8.06
C GLU A 314 18.13 20.80 -6.63
N GLU A 315 16.86 20.89 -6.22
CA GLU A 315 16.51 21.20 -4.82
C GLU A 315 17.04 20.12 -3.86
N LEU A 316 16.94 18.84 -4.21
CA LEU A 316 17.49 17.74 -3.40
C LEU A 316 19.02 17.82 -3.34
N ARG A 317 19.69 18.14 -4.45
CA ARG A 317 21.15 18.36 -4.48
C ARG A 317 21.58 19.50 -3.56
N LEU A 318 20.88 20.62 -3.58
CA LEU A 318 21.15 21.75 -2.69
C LEU A 318 20.95 21.36 -1.22
N THR A 319 19.92 20.57 -0.93
CA THR A 319 19.64 20.06 0.43
C THR A 319 20.74 19.11 0.91
N LEU A 320 21.21 18.20 0.04
CA LEU A 320 22.26 17.23 0.35
C LEU A 320 23.64 17.88 0.57
N ARG A 321 23.93 18.99 -0.14
CA ARG A 321 25.17 19.76 0.03
C ARG A 321 25.20 20.58 1.34
N GLY A 322 24.08 20.71 2.04
CA GLY A 322 23.93 21.55 3.22
C GLY A 322 23.99 23.05 2.88
N LYS A 323 23.60 23.89 3.84
CA LYS A 323 23.94 25.33 3.76
C LYS A 323 25.48 25.46 3.64
N PRO A 324 26.01 26.43 2.87
CA PRO A 324 27.41 26.51 2.45
C PRO A 324 28.47 26.67 3.57
N ASP A 325 28.13 26.52 4.85
CA ASP A 325 29.02 26.79 5.97
C ASP A 325 29.84 25.57 6.44
N ASN A 326 29.57 24.34 5.98
CA ASN A 326 30.37 23.15 6.34
C ASN A 326 30.95 22.47 5.10
N ALA A 327 32.23 22.74 4.83
CA ALA A 327 32.96 22.33 3.63
C ALA A 327 33.26 20.82 3.48
N SER A 328 32.74 19.94 4.35
CA SER A 328 33.19 18.53 4.44
C SER A 328 32.26 17.48 3.83
N SER A 329 31.10 17.83 3.26
CA SER A 329 30.16 16.84 2.69
C SER A 329 29.74 17.21 1.27
N ARG A 330 30.66 17.13 0.31
CA ARG A 330 30.31 17.21 -1.12
C ARG A 330 29.89 15.83 -1.63
N TRP A 331 28.59 15.57 -1.58
CA TRP A 331 27.98 14.43 -2.25
C TRP A 331 27.31 14.87 -3.56
N SER A 332 27.36 14.05 -4.60
CA SER A 332 26.75 14.34 -5.90
C SER A 332 25.72 13.28 -6.30
N ILE A 333 24.47 13.70 -6.48
CA ILE A 333 23.39 12.95 -7.16
C ILE A 333 23.67 13.05 -8.66
N ARG A 334 23.89 11.92 -9.35
CA ARG A 334 24.20 11.90 -10.79
C ARG A 334 22.95 12.15 -11.63
#